data_AF-A0A828YWK3-F1
#
_entry.id   AF-A0A828YWK3-F1
#
_cell.length_a   1.000
_cell.length_b   1.000
_cell.length_c   1.000
_cell.angle_alpha   90.00
_cell.angle_beta   90.00
_cell.angle_gamma   90.00
#
_symmetry.space_group_name_H-M   'P 1'
#
loop_
_entity.id
_entity.type
_entity.pdbx_description
1 polymer ?
#
loop_
_entity_poly.entity_id
_entity_poly.type
_entity_poly.pdbx_seq_one_letter_code
_entity_poly.pdbx_strand_id
1 'polypeptide(L)'
;MKKVINQIGKALEYLDKLGTGKSFQLFRSLGYEKLYSLSEKVDHKTLLYISQNLDEKTIVEFLNRIPEETLVALLSTVPPQNITYFANTIPMDDLILLSTSIPAADIAEMSLKTGKESAAELLKNIGTQKSIALLNEVGIQNFIELSLKIPPIQLIPIVRELTPEQSGIWIRKRGIGDIPKLIEAFGVQNLLVFLRTLGFKKNIHIIEVLGIEELIELAYTISGMKLPRLASEKKRQTIRKKTFQKTKSKKQTPTKQKSKSRIKRI
;
A
#
# COMPACT_ATOMS: atom_id res chain seq x y z
N MET A 1 20.00 31.26 33.75
CA MET A 1 21.07 30.28 34.05
C MET A 1 20.57 28.85 34.26
N LYS A 2 19.52 28.57 35.07
CA LYS A 2 18.98 27.20 35.26
C LYS A 2 18.46 26.52 33.98
N LYS A 3 17.83 27.25 33.05
CA LYS A 3 17.39 26.70 31.74
C LYS A 3 18.58 26.24 30.89
N VAL A 4 19.64 27.05 30.80
CA VAL A 4 20.87 26.75 30.04
C VAL A 4 21.62 25.54 30.59
N ILE A 5 21.68 25.39 31.91
CA ILE A 5 22.34 24.23 32.54
C ILE A 5 21.55 22.93 32.31
N ASN A 6 20.21 22.99 32.37
CA ASN A 6 19.35 21.84 32.06
C ASN A 6 19.38 21.50 30.56
N GLN A 7 19.54 22.50 29.69
CA GLN A 7 19.71 22.35 28.24
C GLN A 7 21.05 21.67 27.89
N ILE A 8 22.15 22.04 28.55
CA ILE A 8 23.46 21.40 28.39
C ILE A 8 23.42 19.96 28.92
N GLY A 9 22.75 19.70 30.04
CA GLY A 9 22.58 18.34 30.57
C GLY A 9 21.82 17.41 29.62
N LYS A 10 20.74 17.90 29.00
CA LYS A 10 19.96 17.12 28.00
C LYS A 10 20.74 16.88 26.71
N ALA A 11 21.46 17.88 26.22
CA ALA A 11 22.32 17.74 25.04
C ALA A 11 23.49 16.76 25.30
N LEU A 12 24.06 16.77 26.50
CA LEU A 12 25.09 15.82 26.93
C LEU A 12 24.55 14.39 27.04
N GLU A 13 23.34 14.19 27.57
CA GLU A 13 22.70 12.87 27.61
C GLU A 13 22.36 12.35 26.20
N TYR A 14 21.99 13.23 25.28
CA TYR A 14 21.78 12.94 23.86
C TYR A 14 23.08 12.54 23.16
N LEU A 15 24.18 13.24 23.44
CA LEU A 15 25.52 12.94 22.93
C LEU A 15 26.07 11.60 23.46
N ASP A 16 25.80 11.28 24.72
CA ASP A 16 26.26 10.04 25.37
C ASP A 16 25.53 8.80 24.81
N LYS A 17 24.24 8.92 24.47
CA LYS A 17 23.40 7.81 23.95
C LYS A 17 23.42 7.63 22.43
N LEU A 18 23.65 8.68 21.64
CA LEU A 18 23.85 8.55 20.18
C LEU A 18 25.26 8.09 19.81
N GLY A 19 26.23 8.35 20.70
CA GLY A 19 27.63 8.44 20.34
C GLY A 19 27.94 9.76 19.63
N THR A 20 28.96 10.47 20.12
CA THR A 20 29.32 11.83 19.67
C THR A 20 29.39 11.96 18.14
N GLY A 21 29.92 10.97 17.42
CA GLY A 21 30.04 10.98 15.97
C GLY A 21 28.72 11.18 15.22
N LYS A 22 27.68 10.38 15.53
CA LYS A 22 26.37 10.49 14.87
C LYS A 22 25.65 11.78 15.24
N SER A 23 25.76 12.19 16.51
CA SER A 23 25.15 13.45 16.96
C SER A 23 25.74 14.62 16.20
N PHE A 24 27.07 14.71 16.12
CA PHE A 24 27.76 15.79 15.41
C PHE A 24 27.46 15.80 13.90
N GLN A 25 27.30 14.64 13.28
CA GLN A 25 26.90 14.53 11.86
C GLN A 25 25.49 15.07 11.62
N LEU A 26 24.51 14.65 12.44
CA LEU A 26 23.14 15.18 12.37
C LEU A 26 23.09 16.68 12.68
N PHE A 27 23.86 17.14 13.66
CA PHE A 27 24.00 18.58 13.95
C PHE A 27 24.56 19.36 12.76
N ARG A 28 25.52 18.80 12.04
CA ARG A 28 26.12 19.44 10.87
C ARG A 28 25.18 19.50 9.67
N SER A 29 24.36 18.47 9.46
CA SER A 29 23.49 18.36 8.29
C SER A 29 22.13 19.05 8.44
N LEU A 30 21.57 19.10 9.65
CA LEU A 30 20.27 19.72 9.93
C LEU A 30 20.37 21.19 10.38
N GLY A 31 21.55 21.60 10.87
CA GLY A 31 21.75 22.89 11.50
C GLY A 31 21.24 22.93 12.95
N TYR A 32 21.84 23.82 13.74
CA TYR A 32 21.60 23.91 15.17
C TYR A 32 20.16 24.34 15.49
N GLU A 33 19.63 25.33 14.77
CA GLU A 33 18.31 25.94 15.01
C GLU A 33 17.15 24.93 14.90
N LYS A 34 17.17 24.10 13.87
CA LYS A 34 16.05 23.18 13.59
C LYS A 34 16.02 22.00 14.54
N LEU A 35 17.18 21.41 14.81
CA LEU A 35 17.32 20.38 15.85
C LEU A 35 16.96 20.94 17.23
N TYR A 36 17.39 22.16 17.53
CA TYR A 36 17.04 22.82 18.78
C TYR A 36 15.51 22.99 18.91
N SER A 37 14.86 23.58 17.91
CA SER A 37 13.40 23.78 17.93
C SER A 37 12.63 22.46 18.08
N LEU A 38 13.02 21.41 17.35
CA LEU A 38 12.42 20.09 17.48
C LEU A 38 12.67 19.47 18.86
N SER A 39 13.89 19.60 19.39
CA SER A 39 14.24 19.06 20.71
C SER A 39 13.52 19.74 21.89
N GLU A 40 13.03 20.97 21.68
CA GLU A 40 12.21 21.70 22.65
C GLU A 40 10.75 21.24 22.62
N LYS A 41 10.24 20.88 21.44
CA LYS A 41 8.83 20.56 21.20
C LYS A 41 8.51 19.06 21.20
N VAL A 42 9.49 18.21 20.96
CA VAL A 42 9.35 16.75 20.82
C VAL A 42 10.18 16.05 21.90
N ASP A 43 9.65 14.92 22.41
CA ASP A 43 10.35 14.12 23.41
C ASP A 43 11.71 13.62 22.90
N HIS A 44 12.73 13.72 23.76
CA HIS A 44 14.09 13.31 23.43
C HIS A 44 14.19 11.81 23.13
N LYS A 45 13.37 10.95 23.75
CA LYS A 45 13.42 9.51 23.48
C LYS A 45 12.92 9.21 22.07
N THR A 46 11.93 9.94 21.58
CA THR A 46 11.45 9.83 20.20
C THR A 46 12.53 10.21 19.20
N LEU A 47 13.16 11.38 19.39
CA LEU A 47 14.24 11.85 18.49
C LEU A 47 15.43 10.88 18.51
N LEU A 48 15.83 10.43 19.71
CA LEU A 48 16.87 9.42 19.91
C LEU A 48 16.52 8.12 19.17
N TYR A 49 15.31 7.60 19.35
CA TYR A 49 14.88 6.37 18.70
C TYR A 49 14.95 6.47 17.18
N ILE A 50 14.43 7.57 16.60
CA ILE A 50 14.45 7.78 15.15
C ILE A 50 15.88 7.84 14.63
N SER A 51 16.75 8.59 15.31
CA SER A 51 18.16 8.72 14.91
C SER A 51 18.96 7.41 14.96
N GLN A 52 18.56 6.48 15.82
CA GLN A 52 19.18 5.16 15.94
C GLN A 52 18.70 4.18 14.86
N ASN A 53 17.47 4.34 14.38
CA ASN A 53 16.81 3.36 13.50
C ASN A 53 16.63 3.84 12.04
N LEU A 54 16.91 5.11 11.74
CA LEU A 54 16.98 5.64 10.38
C LEU A 54 18.43 5.99 10.01
N ASP A 55 18.74 5.92 8.72
CA ASP A 55 20.00 6.42 8.20
C ASP A 55 20.01 7.95 8.12
N GLU A 56 21.20 8.53 8.10
CA GLU A 56 21.38 9.99 8.12
C GLU A 56 20.66 10.68 6.96
N LYS A 57 20.73 10.12 5.75
CA LYS A 57 20.13 10.73 4.56
C LYS A 57 18.61 10.78 4.71
N THR A 58 18.00 9.68 5.13
CA THR A 58 16.55 9.62 5.39
C THR A 58 16.14 10.60 6.48
N ILE A 59 16.90 10.72 7.58
CA ILE A 59 16.62 11.68 8.65
C ILE A 59 16.67 13.12 8.10
N VAL A 60 17.71 13.44 7.34
CA VAL A 60 17.90 14.79 6.76
C VAL A 60 16.76 15.12 5.80
N GLU A 61 16.38 14.20 4.90
CA GLU A 61 15.25 14.40 3.99
C GLU A 61 13.94 14.55 4.74
N PHE A 62 13.67 13.66 5.71
CA PHE A 62 12.45 13.66 6.51
C PHE A 62 12.28 14.98 7.26
N LEU A 63 13.32 15.43 7.95
CA LEU A 63 13.28 16.66 8.73
C LEU A 63 13.29 17.91 7.85
N ASN A 64 13.96 17.92 6.70
CA ASN A 64 14.04 19.12 5.86
C ASN A 64 12.84 19.33 4.94
N ARG A 65 12.19 18.26 4.49
CA ARG A 65 11.14 18.36 3.49
C ARG A 65 9.73 18.45 4.08
N ILE A 66 9.53 17.96 5.31
CA ILE A 66 8.24 18.09 6.00
C ILE A 66 8.24 19.41 6.81
N PRO A 67 7.15 20.20 6.76
CA PRO A 67 7.02 21.40 7.58
C PRO A 67 7.20 21.11 9.07
N GLU A 68 7.80 22.04 9.81
CA GLU A 68 8.14 21.83 11.22
C GLU A 68 6.92 21.52 12.09
N GLU A 69 5.81 22.24 11.89
CA GLU A 69 4.57 22.01 12.65
C GLU A 69 4.02 20.59 12.43
N THR A 70 4.03 20.13 11.18
CA THR A 70 3.63 18.78 10.80
C THR A 70 4.56 17.73 11.41
N LEU A 71 5.88 17.97 11.40
CA LEU A 71 6.85 17.09 12.04
C LEU A 71 6.61 16.99 13.54
N VAL A 72 6.42 18.11 14.22
CA VAL A 72 6.15 18.12 15.67
C VAL A 72 4.88 17.34 15.97
N ALA A 73 3.80 17.56 15.20
CA ALA A 73 2.55 16.82 15.36
C ALA A 73 2.74 15.31 15.15
N LEU A 74 3.44 14.90 14.09
CA LEU A 74 3.75 13.51 13.81
C LEU A 74 4.58 12.87 14.91
N LEU A 75 5.70 13.48 15.27
CA LEU A 75 6.65 12.96 16.26
C LEU A 75 6.07 12.91 17.67
N SER A 76 5.09 13.76 17.97
CA SER A 76 4.43 13.78 19.28
C SER A 76 3.26 12.81 19.37
N THR A 77 2.66 12.42 18.24
CA THR A 77 1.40 11.64 18.22
C THR A 77 1.61 10.21 17.75
N VAL A 78 2.44 10.01 16.72
CA VAL A 78 2.67 8.71 16.10
C VAL A 78 3.79 8.00 16.86
N PRO A 79 3.63 6.70 17.22
CA PRO A 79 4.69 5.95 17.88
C PRO A 79 6.00 5.97 17.07
N PRO A 80 7.17 6.14 17.71
CA PRO A 80 8.43 6.30 17.00
C PRO A 80 8.77 5.07 16.13
N GLN A 81 8.37 3.86 16.55
CA GLN A 81 8.55 2.64 15.75
C GLN A 81 7.77 2.69 14.44
N ASN A 82 6.60 3.31 14.43
CA ASN A 82 5.74 3.43 13.26
C ASN A 82 6.28 4.50 12.31
N ILE A 83 6.77 5.63 12.84
CA ILE A 83 7.43 6.68 12.05
C ILE A 83 8.63 6.10 11.30
N THR A 84 9.52 5.41 12.02
CA THR A 84 10.69 4.75 11.42
C THR A 84 10.28 3.74 10.34
N TYR A 85 9.25 2.94 10.61
CA TYR A 85 8.75 1.96 9.65
C TYR A 85 8.21 2.62 8.37
N PHE A 86 7.42 3.68 8.51
CA PHE A 86 6.89 4.43 7.38
C PHE A 86 8.00 5.10 6.57
N ALA A 87 8.96 5.73 7.23
CA ALA A 87 10.12 6.35 6.58
C ALA A 87 10.97 5.36 5.77
N ASN A 88 11.09 4.11 6.23
CA ASN A 88 11.84 3.07 5.52
C ASN A 88 11.04 2.37 4.41
N THR A 89 9.71 2.42 4.45
CA THR A 89 8.85 1.60 3.58
C THR A 89 8.17 2.41 2.47
N ILE A 90 7.81 3.66 2.76
CA ILE A 90 7.08 4.56 1.87
C ILE A 90 8.09 5.52 1.20
N PRO A 91 8.04 5.72 -0.12
CA PRO A 91 8.90 6.70 -0.78
C PRO A 91 8.78 8.09 -0.15
N MET A 92 9.89 8.84 -0.05
CA MET A 92 9.92 10.11 0.67
C MET A 92 8.90 11.14 0.15
N ASP A 93 8.72 11.24 -1.17
CA ASP A 93 7.73 12.13 -1.78
C ASP A 93 6.31 11.79 -1.36
N ASP A 94 6.00 10.50 -1.30
CA ASP A 94 4.70 10.00 -0.87
C ASP A 94 4.49 10.24 0.63
N LEU A 95 5.51 10.04 1.45
CA LEU A 95 5.46 10.26 2.89
C LEU A 95 5.21 11.74 3.23
N ILE A 96 5.85 12.66 2.50
CA ILE A 96 5.61 14.11 2.65
C ILE A 96 4.15 14.43 2.32
N LEU A 97 3.63 13.87 1.23
CA LEU A 97 2.24 14.11 0.85
C LEU A 97 1.25 13.56 1.88
N LEU A 98 1.48 12.34 2.38
CA LEU A 98 0.64 11.72 3.41
C LEU A 98 0.65 12.52 4.70
N SER A 99 1.85 12.91 5.18
CA SER A 99 2.02 13.66 6.42
C SER A 99 1.38 15.04 6.39
N THR A 100 1.34 15.69 5.23
CA THR A 100 0.74 17.02 5.07
C THR A 100 -0.75 16.96 4.77
N SER A 101 -1.26 15.84 4.26
CA SER A 101 -2.66 15.70 3.85
C SER A 101 -3.54 14.98 4.88
N ILE A 102 -2.94 14.18 5.76
CA ILE A 102 -3.66 13.38 6.76
C ILE A 102 -3.24 13.83 8.16
N PRO A 103 -4.19 14.09 9.07
CA PRO A 103 -3.87 14.42 10.46
C PRO A 103 -2.98 13.37 11.12
N ALA A 104 -2.00 13.84 11.91
CA ALA A 104 -1.09 12.94 12.64
C ALA A 104 -1.84 11.97 13.58
N ALA A 105 -2.94 12.41 14.17
CA ALA A 105 -3.81 11.57 15.01
C ALA A 105 -4.43 10.41 14.22
N ASP A 106 -4.88 10.66 12.99
CA ASP A 106 -5.47 9.64 12.12
C ASP A 106 -4.42 8.62 11.66
N ILE A 107 -3.22 9.09 11.32
CA ILE A 107 -2.07 8.23 11.00
C ILE A 107 -1.72 7.36 12.21
N ALA A 108 -1.67 7.95 13.41
CA ALA A 108 -1.38 7.24 14.64
C ALA A 108 -2.45 6.16 14.91
N GLU A 109 -3.73 6.54 14.88
CA GLU A 109 -4.85 5.64 15.14
C GLU A 109 -4.88 4.47 14.16
N MET A 110 -4.76 4.74 12.87
CA MET A 110 -4.69 3.70 11.84
C MET A 110 -3.52 2.76 12.10
N SER A 111 -2.31 3.29 12.27
CA SER A 111 -1.12 2.47 12.50
C SER A 111 -1.21 1.61 13.76
N LEU A 112 -1.88 2.09 14.80
CA LEU A 112 -2.08 1.38 16.07
C LEU A 112 -3.12 0.28 15.94
N LYS A 113 -4.27 0.57 15.31
CA LYS A 113 -5.38 -0.39 15.22
C LYS A 113 -5.14 -1.46 14.16
N THR A 114 -4.60 -1.08 13.00
CA THR A 114 -4.46 -1.97 11.84
C THR A 114 -3.09 -2.64 11.78
N GLY A 115 -2.13 -2.15 12.57
CA GLY A 115 -0.72 -2.47 12.45
C GLY A 115 -0.01 -1.60 11.41
N LYS A 116 1.24 -1.24 11.70
CA LYS A 116 2.08 -0.37 10.86
C LYS A 116 2.36 -0.98 9.48
N GLU A 117 2.52 -2.29 9.40
CA GLU A 117 2.74 -3.02 8.15
C GLU A 117 1.52 -2.88 7.24
N SER A 118 0.33 -3.17 7.78
CA SER A 118 -0.94 -3.10 7.04
C SER A 118 -1.24 -1.66 6.60
N ALA A 119 -1.08 -0.69 7.50
CA ALA A 119 -1.27 0.72 7.19
C ALA A 119 -0.33 1.18 6.06
N ALA A 120 0.97 0.86 6.15
CA ALA A 120 1.93 1.23 5.13
C ALA A 120 1.62 0.55 3.78
N GLU A 121 1.28 -0.74 3.81
CA GLU A 121 0.96 -1.52 2.62
C GLU A 121 -0.25 -0.94 1.89
N LEU A 122 -1.29 -0.60 2.63
CA LEU A 122 -2.50 0.02 2.09
C LEU A 122 -2.18 1.39 1.48
N LEU A 123 -1.54 2.29 2.24
CA LEU A 123 -1.24 3.64 1.79
C LEU A 123 -0.35 3.65 0.53
N LYS A 124 0.68 2.79 0.52
CA LYS A 124 1.65 2.68 -0.58
C LYS A 124 1.05 2.01 -1.81
N ASN A 125 0.40 0.86 -1.64
CA ASN A 125 -0.02 0.06 -2.79
C ASN A 125 -1.35 0.53 -3.39
N ILE A 126 -2.23 1.21 -2.66
CA ILE A 126 -3.39 1.86 -3.29
C ILE A 126 -2.93 3.04 -4.17
N GLY A 127 -1.80 3.65 -3.82
CA GLY A 127 -1.23 4.83 -4.45
C GLY A 127 -1.60 6.07 -3.65
N THR A 128 -0.60 6.85 -3.25
CA THR A 128 -0.68 7.92 -2.24
C THR A 128 -1.84 8.89 -2.45
N GLN A 129 -1.95 9.45 -3.65
CA GLN A 129 -3.03 10.39 -4.01
C GLN A 129 -4.41 9.75 -3.87
N LYS A 130 -4.54 8.51 -4.33
CA LYS A 130 -5.78 7.76 -4.24
C LYS A 130 -6.11 7.40 -2.79
N SER A 131 -5.11 7.03 -1.99
CA SER A 131 -5.25 6.76 -0.56
C SER A 131 -5.79 7.99 0.18
N ILE A 132 -5.23 9.17 -0.07
CA ILE A 132 -5.69 10.44 0.52
C ILE A 132 -7.13 10.74 0.12
N ALA A 133 -7.44 10.65 -1.19
CA ALA A 133 -8.78 10.89 -1.69
C ALA A 133 -9.81 9.90 -1.10
N LEU A 134 -9.42 8.62 -0.95
CA LEU A 134 -10.25 7.61 -0.32
C LEU A 134 -10.50 7.89 1.15
N LEU A 135 -9.46 8.26 1.91
CA LEU A 135 -9.60 8.60 3.33
C LEU A 135 -10.53 9.79 3.53
N ASN A 136 -10.46 10.80 2.65
CA ASN A 136 -11.35 11.95 2.71
C ASN A 136 -12.80 11.60 2.37
N GLU A 137 -13.02 10.71 1.41
CA GLU A 137 -14.35 10.38 0.90
C GLU A 137 -15.07 9.28 1.72
N VAL A 138 -14.31 8.32 2.23
CA VAL A 138 -14.81 7.17 3.00
C VAL A 138 -14.69 7.42 4.51
N GLY A 139 -13.71 8.21 4.95
CA GLY A 139 -13.42 8.46 6.36
C GLY A 139 -12.47 7.43 6.96
N ILE A 140 -11.61 7.90 7.88
CA ILE A 140 -10.57 7.08 8.52
C ILE A 140 -11.15 5.89 9.30
N GLN A 141 -12.27 6.07 9.99
CA GLN A 141 -12.88 5.02 10.82
C GLN A 141 -13.37 3.85 9.97
N ASN A 142 -14.01 4.14 8.84
CA ASN A 142 -14.46 3.13 7.89
C ASN A 142 -13.26 2.39 7.27
N PHE A 143 -12.17 3.09 7.00
CA PHE A 143 -10.94 2.49 6.50
C PHE A 143 -10.31 1.52 7.50
N ILE A 144 -10.23 1.95 8.77
CA ILE A 144 -9.76 1.10 9.87
C ILE A 144 -10.66 -0.13 10.01
N GLU A 145 -11.98 0.04 10.01
CA GLU A 145 -12.92 -1.08 10.12
C GLU A 145 -12.75 -2.10 8.99
N LEU A 146 -12.59 -1.65 7.73
CA LEU A 146 -12.31 -2.56 6.61
C LEU A 146 -11.01 -3.31 6.78
N SER A 147 -9.94 -2.61 7.16
CA SER A 147 -8.62 -3.22 7.30
C SER A 147 -8.53 -4.23 8.44
N LEU A 148 -9.39 -4.11 9.45
CA LEU A 148 -9.51 -5.10 10.53
C LEU A 148 -10.21 -6.38 10.07
N LYS A 149 -11.13 -6.28 9.10
CA LYS A 149 -11.89 -7.42 8.59
C LYS A 149 -11.26 -8.06 7.36
N ILE A 150 -10.50 -7.28 6.58
CA ILE A 150 -9.99 -7.69 5.27
C ILE A 150 -8.49 -7.40 5.21
N PRO A 151 -7.63 -8.39 4.95
CA PRO A 151 -6.20 -8.17 4.81
C PRO A 151 -5.87 -7.32 3.57
N PRO A 152 -4.79 -6.52 3.57
CA PRO A 152 -4.43 -5.63 2.47
C PRO A 152 -4.39 -6.31 1.10
N ILE A 153 -3.86 -7.54 1.04
CA ILE A 153 -3.75 -8.33 -0.20
C ILE A 153 -5.11 -8.55 -0.91
N GLN A 154 -6.19 -8.60 -0.15
CA GLN A 154 -7.55 -8.76 -0.69
C GLN A 154 -8.23 -7.41 -0.93
N LEU A 155 -8.00 -6.43 -0.06
CA LEU A 155 -8.63 -5.11 -0.15
C LEU A 155 -8.07 -4.25 -1.29
N ILE A 156 -6.74 -4.25 -1.47
CA ILE A 156 -6.05 -3.38 -2.44
C ILE A 156 -6.58 -3.56 -3.87
N PRO A 157 -6.74 -4.80 -4.41
CA PRO A 157 -7.27 -4.97 -5.77
C PRO A 157 -8.66 -4.37 -5.97
N ILE A 158 -9.54 -4.49 -4.98
CA ILE A 158 -10.93 -4.00 -5.04
C ILE A 158 -10.94 -2.47 -4.98
N VAL A 159 -10.20 -1.89 -4.04
CA VAL A 159 -10.07 -0.44 -3.91
C VAL A 159 -9.41 0.18 -5.14
N ARG A 160 -8.48 -0.53 -5.79
CA ARG A 160 -7.88 -0.07 -7.05
C ARG A 160 -8.90 -0.03 -8.20
N GLU A 161 -9.87 -0.93 -8.23
CA GLU A 161 -10.93 -0.95 -9.24
C GLU A 161 -11.92 0.22 -9.07
N LEU A 162 -12.24 0.58 -7.83
CA LEU A 162 -13.21 1.64 -7.52
C LEU A 162 -12.56 3.03 -7.53
N THR A 163 -13.29 4.06 -7.97
CA THR A 163 -12.88 5.46 -7.72
C THR A 163 -13.11 5.83 -6.25
N PRO A 164 -12.43 6.87 -5.71
CA PRO A 164 -12.74 7.36 -4.37
C PRO A 164 -14.23 7.68 -4.19
N GLU A 165 -14.86 8.37 -5.14
CA GLU A 165 -16.30 8.71 -5.03
C GLU A 165 -17.17 7.46 -5.05
N GLN A 166 -16.81 6.46 -5.85
CA GLN A 166 -17.52 5.17 -5.89
C GLN A 166 -17.42 4.45 -4.54
N SER A 167 -16.24 4.42 -3.92
CA SER A 167 -16.07 3.86 -2.58
C SER A 167 -16.95 4.60 -1.57
N GLY A 168 -16.96 5.94 -1.58
CA GLY A 168 -17.83 6.74 -0.71
C GLY A 168 -19.31 6.46 -0.91
N ILE A 169 -19.77 6.41 -2.16
CA ILE A 169 -21.17 6.08 -2.50
C ILE A 169 -21.52 4.68 -1.99
N TRP A 170 -20.63 3.70 -2.15
CA TRP A 170 -20.83 2.37 -1.63
C TRP A 170 -21.06 2.42 -0.12
N ILE A 171 -20.14 3.03 0.63
CA ILE A 171 -20.24 3.06 2.10
C ILE A 171 -21.51 3.78 2.56
N ARG A 172 -21.89 4.89 1.92
CA ARG A 172 -23.11 5.63 2.28
C ARG A 172 -24.40 4.88 1.98
N LYS A 173 -24.48 4.19 0.84
CA LYS A 173 -25.70 3.48 0.42
C LYS A 173 -25.85 2.11 1.04
N ARG A 174 -24.74 1.40 1.23
CA ARG A 174 -24.71 -0.04 1.55
C ARG A 174 -24.08 -0.32 2.91
N GLY A 175 -23.24 0.58 3.38
CA GLY A 175 -22.46 0.37 4.60
C GLY A 175 -21.16 -0.36 4.32
N ILE A 176 -20.30 -0.33 5.34
CA ILE A 176 -18.95 -0.86 5.29
C ILE A 176 -18.90 -2.38 5.40
N GLY A 177 -19.90 -2.99 6.05
CA GLY A 177 -20.00 -4.43 6.27
C GLY A 177 -20.30 -5.26 5.03
N ASP A 178 -20.81 -4.61 3.97
CA ASP A 178 -21.18 -5.25 2.72
C ASP A 178 -19.94 -5.75 1.94
N ILE A 179 -18.83 -5.02 2.01
CA ILE A 179 -17.60 -5.36 1.29
C ILE A 179 -16.98 -6.67 1.80
N PRO A 180 -16.74 -6.87 3.12
CA PRO A 180 -16.25 -8.14 3.65
C PRO A 180 -17.10 -9.33 3.26
N LYS A 181 -18.44 -9.23 3.38
CA LYS A 181 -19.37 -10.32 3.05
C LYS A 181 -19.26 -10.75 1.59
N LEU A 182 -19.16 -9.79 0.67
CA LEU A 182 -19.00 -10.09 -0.76
C LEU A 182 -17.65 -10.72 -1.07
N ILE A 183 -16.59 -10.31 -0.38
CA ILE A 183 -15.27 -10.94 -0.52
C ILE A 183 -15.31 -12.37 -0.01
N GLU A 184 -15.96 -12.62 1.13
CA GLU A 184 -16.10 -13.96 1.70
C GLU A 184 -16.91 -14.89 0.79
N ALA A 185 -18.04 -14.41 0.26
CA ALA A 185 -18.92 -15.20 -0.59
C ALA A 185 -18.36 -15.43 -2.01
N PHE A 186 -17.84 -14.39 -2.65
CA PHE A 186 -17.43 -14.46 -4.06
C PHE A 186 -15.93 -14.70 -4.22
N GLY A 187 -15.11 -14.28 -3.26
CA GLY A 187 -13.68 -14.12 -3.45
C GLY A 187 -13.32 -12.88 -4.27
N VAL A 188 -12.10 -12.38 -4.07
CA VAL A 188 -11.61 -11.13 -4.69
C VAL A 188 -11.75 -11.12 -6.22
N GLN A 189 -11.42 -12.23 -6.89
CA GLN A 189 -11.42 -12.27 -8.35
C GLN A 189 -12.83 -12.21 -8.94
N ASN A 190 -13.79 -12.94 -8.37
CA ASN A 190 -15.16 -12.92 -8.86
C ASN A 190 -15.84 -11.59 -8.53
N LEU A 191 -15.52 -11.00 -7.37
CA LEU A 191 -15.99 -9.65 -7.05
C LEU A 191 -15.47 -8.62 -8.06
N LEU A 192 -14.19 -8.70 -8.47
CA LEU A 192 -13.67 -7.83 -9.53
C LEU A 192 -14.37 -8.04 -10.87
N VAL A 193 -14.68 -9.29 -11.24
CA VAL A 193 -15.47 -9.59 -12.45
C VAL A 193 -16.85 -8.93 -12.34
N PHE A 194 -17.55 -9.13 -11.22
CA PHE A 194 -18.84 -8.50 -10.96
C PHE A 194 -18.77 -6.98 -11.10
N LEU A 195 -17.77 -6.32 -10.47
CA LEU A 195 -17.56 -4.87 -10.55
C LEU A 195 -17.36 -4.37 -11.99
N ARG A 196 -16.65 -5.13 -12.82
CA ARG A 196 -16.31 -4.77 -14.20
C ARG A 196 -17.42 -5.04 -15.21
N THR A 197 -18.15 -6.15 -15.07
CA THR A 197 -19.07 -6.63 -16.11
C THR A 197 -20.24 -5.68 -16.35
N LEU A 198 -20.87 -5.18 -15.29
CA LEU A 198 -22.05 -4.32 -15.40
C LEU A 198 -21.74 -2.84 -15.13
N GLY A 199 -20.59 -2.58 -14.51
CA GLY A 199 -20.18 -1.26 -14.05
C GLY A 199 -20.82 -0.86 -12.72
N PHE A 200 -20.14 0.02 -11.99
CA PHE A 200 -20.47 0.39 -10.61
C PHE A 200 -21.94 0.74 -10.37
N LYS A 201 -22.54 1.63 -11.16
CA LYS A 201 -23.93 2.08 -10.96
C LYS A 201 -24.93 0.92 -11.02
N LYS A 202 -24.75 0.00 -11.98
CA LYS A 202 -25.64 -1.16 -12.13
C LYS A 202 -25.43 -2.16 -11.00
N ASN A 203 -24.18 -2.40 -10.60
CA ASN A 203 -23.86 -3.29 -9.49
C ASN A 203 -24.47 -2.80 -8.17
N ILE A 204 -24.34 -1.52 -7.86
CA ILE A 204 -24.99 -0.92 -6.68
C ILE A 204 -26.51 -1.07 -6.77
N HIS A 205 -27.12 -0.83 -7.93
CA HIS A 205 -28.56 -0.99 -8.09
C HIS A 205 -29.02 -2.45 -7.91
N ILE A 206 -28.27 -3.42 -8.42
CA ILE A 206 -28.55 -4.85 -8.23
C ILE A 206 -28.51 -5.21 -6.75
N ILE A 207 -27.46 -4.76 -6.04
CA ILE A 207 -27.34 -4.99 -4.59
C ILE A 207 -28.47 -4.27 -3.82
N GLU A 208 -28.90 -3.09 -4.28
CA GLU A 208 -30.00 -2.32 -3.69
C GLU A 208 -31.35 -3.01 -3.86
N VAL A 209 -31.60 -3.62 -5.02
CA VAL A 209 -32.87 -4.31 -5.32
C VAL A 209 -32.95 -5.70 -4.68
N LEU A 210 -31.88 -6.49 -4.77
CA LEU A 210 -31.88 -7.87 -4.27
C LEU A 210 -31.62 -7.93 -2.76
N GLY A 211 -30.74 -7.08 -2.25
CA GLY A 211 -30.06 -7.35 -0.98
C GLY A 211 -28.80 -8.18 -1.18
N ILE A 212 -27.89 -8.17 -0.20
CA ILE A 212 -26.63 -8.92 -0.31
C ILE A 212 -26.82 -10.40 -0.10
N GLU A 213 -27.64 -10.80 0.88
CA GLU A 213 -27.82 -12.20 1.23
C GLU A 213 -28.48 -12.94 0.05
N GLU A 214 -29.52 -12.34 -0.53
CA GLU A 214 -30.24 -12.84 -1.69
C GLU A 214 -29.35 -12.82 -2.95
N LEU A 215 -28.50 -11.81 -3.12
CA LEU A 215 -27.53 -11.78 -4.22
C LEU A 215 -26.51 -12.92 -4.10
N ILE A 216 -26.05 -13.21 -2.88
CA ILE A 216 -25.12 -14.31 -2.60
C ILE A 216 -25.81 -15.66 -2.88
N GLU A 217 -27.03 -15.86 -2.37
CA GLU A 217 -27.81 -17.07 -2.61
C GLU A 217 -28.09 -17.27 -4.11
N LEU A 218 -28.46 -16.21 -4.82
CA LEU A 218 -28.67 -16.25 -6.26
C LEU A 218 -27.39 -16.64 -6.99
N ALA A 219 -26.23 -16.10 -6.61
CA ALA A 219 -24.96 -16.45 -7.22
C ALA A 219 -24.62 -17.94 -7.04
N TYR A 220 -24.81 -18.49 -5.82
CA TYR A 220 -24.62 -19.91 -5.57
C TYR A 220 -25.59 -20.77 -6.37
N THR A 221 -26.86 -20.38 -6.43
CA THR A 221 -27.89 -21.10 -7.20
C THR A 221 -27.54 -21.13 -8.68
N ILE A 222 -27.18 -19.97 -9.27
CA ILE A 222 -26.76 -19.85 -10.67
C ILE A 222 -25.52 -20.71 -10.95
N SER A 223 -24.56 -20.77 -10.02
CA SER A 223 -23.35 -21.59 -10.18
C SER A 223 -23.64 -23.09 -10.32
N GLY A 224 -24.73 -23.56 -9.69
CA GLY A 224 -25.19 -24.95 -9.78
C GLY A 224 -26.07 -25.25 -11.01
N MET A 225 -26.53 -24.23 -11.74
CA MET A 225 -27.41 -24.41 -12.89
C MET A 225 -26.65 -24.86 -14.14
N LYS A 226 -27.27 -25.77 -14.90
CA LYS A 226 -26.83 -26.11 -16.26
C LYS A 226 -27.36 -25.05 -17.25
N LEU A 227 -26.69 -23.90 -17.30
CA LEU A 227 -27.09 -22.82 -18.18
C LEU A 227 -26.79 -23.16 -19.65
N PRO A 228 -27.71 -22.86 -20.59
CA PRO A 228 -27.42 -22.98 -22.00
C PRO A 228 -26.28 -22.02 -22.37
N ARG A 229 -25.29 -22.49 -23.12
CA ARG A 229 -24.20 -21.62 -23.60
C ARG A 229 -24.80 -20.53 -24.48
N LEU A 230 -24.75 -19.29 -24.00
CA LEU A 230 -24.95 -18.12 -24.84
C LEU A 230 -23.83 -18.11 -25.89
N ALA A 231 -24.19 -18.13 -27.17
CA ALA A 231 -23.22 -17.99 -28.25
C ALA A 231 -22.59 -16.59 -28.15
N SER A 232 -21.43 -16.50 -27.51
CA SER A 232 -20.67 -15.26 -27.42
C SER A 232 -20.30 -14.79 -28.82
N GLU A 233 -20.84 -13.65 -29.26
CA GLU A 233 -20.49 -13.05 -30.53
C GLU A 233 -19.01 -12.63 -30.59
N LYS A 234 -18.41 -12.95 -31.75
CA LYS A 234 -17.16 -12.45 -32.34
C LYS A 234 -15.82 -13.01 -31.83
N LYS A 235 -15.44 -14.09 -32.53
CA LYS A 235 -14.09 -14.39 -32.99
C LYS A 235 -13.29 -13.11 -33.31
N ARG A 236 -12.21 -12.86 -32.59
CA ARG A 236 -11.08 -12.08 -33.12
C ARG A 236 -10.51 -12.84 -34.31
N GLN A 237 -10.66 -12.25 -35.49
CA GLN A 237 -10.14 -12.77 -36.74
C GLN A 237 -8.63 -13.00 -36.64
N THR A 238 -8.24 -14.25 -36.86
CA THR A 238 -6.88 -14.64 -37.22
C THR A 238 -6.41 -13.86 -38.44
N ILE A 239 -5.44 -12.97 -38.26
CA ILE A 239 -4.63 -12.47 -39.37
C ILE A 239 -3.66 -13.60 -39.75
N ARG A 240 -4.03 -14.41 -40.75
CA ARG A 240 -3.09 -15.18 -41.56
C ARG A 240 -3.06 -14.56 -42.95
N LYS A 241 -2.13 -13.62 -43.18
CA LYS A 241 -1.73 -13.27 -44.55
C LYS A 241 -0.77 -14.36 -45.04
N LYS A 242 -1.25 -15.15 -46.00
CA LYS A 242 -0.45 -16.02 -46.88
C LYS A 242 0.41 -15.15 -47.81
N THR A 243 1.65 -15.57 -48.06
CA THR A 243 2.34 -15.71 -49.37
C THR A 243 3.85 -15.95 -49.10
N PHE A 244 4.66 -16.71 -49.84
CA PHE A 244 4.60 -17.33 -51.18
C PHE A 244 5.50 -18.61 -51.19
N GLN A 245 5.36 -19.38 -52.29
CA GLN A 245 5.82 -20.75 -52.56
C GLN A 245 7.32 -20.94 -52.93
N LYS A 246 7.66 -22.24 -53.05
CA LYS A 246 8.77 -22.94 -53.77
C LYS A 246 9.94 -23.34 -52.85
N THR A 247 10.44 -24.58 -52.84
CA THR A 247 10.46 -25.65 -53.87
C THR A 247 10.78 -27.01 -53.22
N LYS A 248 10.31 -28.09 -53.84
CA LYS A 248 10.60 -29.50 -53.51
C LYS A 248 12.08 -29.84 -53.70
N SER A 249 12.64 -30.67 -52.81
CA SER A 249 13.54 -31.77 -53.20
C SER A 249 13.64 -32.84 -52.10
N LYS A 250 13.41 -34.09 -52.51
CA LYS A 250 13.62 -35.33 -51.77
C LYS A 250 15.11 -35.50 -51.39
N LYS A 251 15.41 -36.04 -50.20
CA LYS A 251 16.18 -37.29 -50.03
C LYS A 251 16.47 -37.62 -48.54
N GLN A 252 16.13 -38.87 -48.20
CA GLN A 252 16.93 -39.85 -47.45
C GLN A 252 17.42 -39.53 -46.02
N THR A 253 16.86 -40.27 -45.07
CA THR A 253 17.53 -40.72 -43.84
C THR A 253 18.83 -41.46 -44.15
N PRO A 254 19.85 -41.37 -43.27
CA PRO A 254 20.14 -42.54 -42.43
C PRO A 254 20.52 -42.23 -40.95
N THR A 255 19.99 -43.09 -40.08
CA THR A 255 20.58 -43.70 -38.86
C THR A 255 21.70 -43.04 -38.02
N LYS A 256 21.40 -42.93 -36.72
CA LYS A 256 22.18 -43.29 -35.50
C LYS A 256 23.66 -42.87 -35.41
N GLN A 257 24.00 -42.16 -34.32
CA GLN A 257 25.04 -42.64 -33.40
C GLN A 257 24.85 -42.14 -31.95
N LYS A 258 24.96 -43.11 -31.03
CA LYS A 258 24.86 -42.97 -29.58
C LYS A 258 26.13 -42.32 -29.00
N SER A 259 25.94 -41.61 -27.90
CA SER A 259 26.95 -41.30 -26.88
C SER A 259 27.81 -42.50 -26.46
N LYS A 260 29.12 -42.30 -26.24
CA LYS A 260 29.83 -42.62 -24.98
C LYS A 260 31.33 -42.25 -25.02
N SER A 261 31.74 -41.53 -23.98
CA SER A 261 32.89 -41.81 -23.10
C SER A 261 34.34 -41.71 -23.62
N ARG A 262 35.02 -40.62 -23.21
CA ARG A 262 36.14 -40.58 -22.23
C ARG A 262 37.30 -41.61 -22.35
N ILE A 263 38.52 -41.06 -22.38
CA ILE A 263 39.80 -41.44 -21.70
C ILE A 263 41.01 -41.81 -22.60
N LYS A 264 41.98 -40.86 -22.58
CA LYS A 264 43.47 -40.87 -22.40
C LYS A 264 44.42 -41.87 -23.06
N ARG A 265 45.62 -41.29 -23.31
CA ARG A 265 47.03 -41.79 -23.38
C ARG A 265 47.55 -41.82 -24.82
N ILE A 266 48.70 -41.22 -25.20
CA ILE A 266 49.81 -40.51 -24.55
C ILE A 266 50.21 -39.38 -25.52
#